data_AF-A0A434ABJ4-F1
#
_entry.id   AF-A0A434ABJ4-F1
#
_cell.length_a   1.000
_cell.length_b   1.000
_cell.length_c   1.000
_cell.angle_alpha   90.00
_cell.angle_beta   90.00
_cell.angle_gamma   90.00
#
_symmetry.space_group_name_H-M   'P 1'
#
loop_
_entity.id
_entity.type
_entity.pdbx_description
1 polymer ?
#
loop_
_entity_poly.entity_id
_entity_poly.type
_entity_poly.pdbx_seq_one_letter_code
_entity_poly.pdbx_strand_id
1 'polypeptide(L)'
;MNNLGGTQRKLLSLYVAFSKTKDIIFDLAGLDAQGAELTFKLVKEAVKNGGSAILLDNFPDMKEHASKYIQLEWNKDKLPPVKEFKFNL
;
A
#
# COMPACT_ATOMS: atom_id res chain seq x y z
N MET A 1 -4.97 -16.55 -11.54
CA MET A 1 -4.86 -15.45 -10.54
C MET A 1 -6.18 -15.12 -9.84
N ASN A 2 -7.35 -15.53 -10.36
CA ASN A 2 -8.65 -15.03 -9.86
C ASN A 2 -9.26 -15.84 -8.70
N ASN A 3 -8.64 -16.93 -8.27
CA ASN A 3 -9.17 -17.82 -7.20
C ASN A 3 -8.41 -17.69 -5.87
N LEU A 4 -7.33 -16.90 -5.82
CA LEU A 4 -6.55 -16.68 -4.60
C LEU A 4 -7.20 -15.59 -3.76
N GLY A 5 -7.21 -15.72 -2.43
CA GLY A 5 -7.64 -14.65 -1.52
C GLY A 5 -6.73 -13.41 -1.56
N GLY A 6 -7.18 -12.32 -0.92
CA GLY A 6 -6.46 -11.03 -0.94
C GLY A 6 -4.99 -11.14 -0.53
N THR A 7 -4.75 -11.75 0.63
CA THR A 7 -3.40 -11.97 1.17
C THR A 7 -2.55 -12.83 0.24
N GLN A 8 -3.06 -13.97 -0.23
CA GLN A 8 -2.29 -14.86 -1.11
C GLN A 8 -1.92 -14.17 -2.43
N ARG A 9 -2.82 -13.36 -3.02
CA ARG A 9 -2.52 -12.58 -4.23
C ARG A 9 -1.45 -11.52 -3.99
N LYS A 10 -1.50 -10.82 -2.86
CA LYS A 10 -0.50 -9.80 -2.51
C LYS A 10 0.87 -10.43 -2.29
N LEU A 11 0.94 -11.53 -1.53
CA LEU A 11 2.19 -12.27 -1.30
C LEU A 11 2.82 -12.73 -2.61
N LEU A 12 2.03 -13.35 -3.51
CA LEU A 12 2.54 -13.78 -4.81
C LEU A 12 3.11 -12.61 -5.62
N SER A 13 2.39 -11.48 -5.65
CA SER A 13 2.85 -10.27 -6.35
C SER A 13 4.15 -9.72 -5.77
N LEU A 14 4.28 -9.72 -4.44
CA LEU A 14 5.50 -9.27 -3.75
C LEU A 14 6.68 -10.19 -4.01
N TYR A 15 6.50 -11.51 -3.96
CA TYR A 15 7.58 -12.45 -4.30
C TYR A 15 8.05 -12.29 -5.74
N VAL A 16 7.14 -12.08 -6.69
CA VAL A 16 7.49 -11.80 -8.08
C VAL A 16 8.25 -10.48 -8.19
N ALA A 17 7.82 -9.41 -7.52
CA ALA A 17 8.53 -8.13 -7.52
C ALA A 17 9.94 -8.26 -6.92
N PHE A 18 10.06 -8.89 -5.75
CA PHE A 18 11.33 -9.10 -5.06
C PHE A 18 12.31 -10.01 -5.79
N SER A 19 11.83 -10.89 -6.68
CA SER A 19 12.70 -11.66 -7.57
C SER A 19 13.45 -10.79 -8.60
N LYS A 20 12.97 -9.56 -8.84
CA LYS A 20 13.52 -8.63 -9.85
C LYS A 20 14.19 -7.40 -9.24
N THR A 21 13.64 -6.88 -8.14
CA THR A 21 14.11 -5.63 -7.52
C THR A 21 13.79 -5.61 -6.03
N LYS A 22 14.60 -4.91 -5.24
CA LYS A 22 14.30 -4.60 -3.83
C LYS A 22 13.69 -3.22 -3.64
N ASP A 23 13.51 -2.47 -4.72
CA ASP A 23 12.92 -1.14 -4.73
C ASP A 23 11.49 -1.23 -5.22
N ILE A 24 10.53 -1.00 -4.32
CA ILE A 24 9.10 -1.22 -4.59
C ILE A 24 8.21 -0.08 -4.14
N ILE A 25 7.05 0.01 -4.78
CA ILE A 25 5.89 0.80 -4.34
C ILE A 25 4.76 -0.21 -4.11
N PHE A 26 4.07 -0.12 -2.97
CA PHE A 26 3.01 -1.06 -2.62
C PHE A 26 1.88 -0.41 -1.82
N ASP A 27 0.74 -1.07 -1.80
CA ASP A 27 -0.44 -0.74 -0.99
C ASP A 27 -0.87 -1.97 -0.13
N LEU A 28 -1.75 -1.74 0.83
CA LEU A 28 -2.36 -2.77 1.68
C LEU A 28 -3.85 -3.03 1.36
N ALA A 29 -4.34 -2.54 0.22
CA ALA A 29 -5.75 -2.65 -0.14
C ALA A 29 -6.16 -4.11 -0.38
N GLY A 30 -7.34 -4.49 0.13
CA GLY A 30 -7.89 -5.83 -0.02
C GLY A 30 -7.26 -6.88 0.91
N LEU A 31 -6.54 -6.46 1.95
CA LEU A 31 -6.03 -7.30 3.02
C LEU A 31 -6.89 -7.14 4.28
N ASP A 32 -7.02 -8.22 5.05
CA ASP A 32 -7.44 -8.13 6.44
C ASP A 32 -6.28 -7.67 7.33
N ALA A 33 -6.53 -7.48 8.63
CA ALA A 33 -5.52 -7.01 9.58
C ALA A 33 -4.28 -7.93 9.62
N GLN A 34 -4.49 -9.25 9.61
CA GLN A 34 -3.39 -10.22 9.65
C GLN A 34 -2.57 -10.20 8.35
N GLY A 35 -3.23 -10.10 7.19
CA GLY A 35 -2.60 -9.99 5.89
C GLY A 35 -1.80 -8.70 5.74
N ALA A 36 -2.31 -7.58 6.27
CA ALA A 36 -1.61 -6.30 6.28
C ALA A 36 -0.33 -6.37 7.14
N GLU A 37 -0.43 -6.89 8.36
CA GLU A 37 0.72 -7.06 9.26
C GLU A 37 1.80 -7.97 8.66
N LEU A 38 1.39 -9.11 8.08
CA LEU A 38 2.30 -10.04 7.40
C LEU A 38 3.00 -9.36 6.21
N THR A 39 2.23 -8.66 5.38
CA THR A 39 2.76 -7.93 4.22
C THR A 39 3.80 -6.90 4.64
N PHE A 40 3.50 -6.14 5.69
CA PHE A 40 4.40 -5.13 6.22
C PHE A 40 5.72 -5.73 6.72
N LYS A 41 5.65 -6.82 7.50
CA LYS A 41 6.84 -7.55 7.99
C LYS A 41 7.72 -8.04 6.84
N LEU A 42 7.11 -8.63 5.80
CA LEU A 42 7.82 -9.14 4.64
C LEU A 42 8.53 -8.04 3.85
N VAL A 43 7.85 -6.91 3.60
CA VAL A 43 8.46 -5.78 2.91
C VAL A 43 9.64 -5.23 3.71
N LYS A 44 9.46 -5.02 5.02
CA LYS A 44 10.52 -4.53 5.91
C LYS A 44 11.75 -5.44 5.89
N GLU A 45 11.54 -6.75 5.93
CA GLU A 45 12.62 -7.75 5.87
C GLU A 45 13.32 -7.75 4.50
N ALA A 46 12.57 -7.66 3.40
CA ALA A 46 13.11 -7.69 2.05
C ALA A 46 14.01 -6.48 1.73
N VAL A 47 13.65 -5.30 2.25
CA VAL A 47 14.37 -4.05 1.96
C VAL A 47 15.52 -3.76 2.93
N LYS A 48 15.64 -4.50 4.05
CA LYS A 48 16.62 -4.21 5.11
C LYS A 48 18.09 -4.18 4.65
N ASN A 49 18.41 -4.94 3.61
CA ASN A 49 19.77 -5.09 3.07
C ASN A 49 19.92 -4.34 1.75
N GLY A 50 19.66 -3.03 1.77
CA GLY A 50 19.89 -2.13 0.64
C GLY A 50 18.77 -2.04 -0.39
N GLY A 51 17.51 -2.23 0.02
CA GLY A 51 16.33 -1.93 -0.79
C GLY A 51 15.58 -0.70 -0.30
N SER A 52 14.53 -0.32 -1.03
CA SER A 52 13.64 0.78 -0.68
C SER A 52 12.17 0.41 -0.87
N ALA A 53 11.29 0.97 -0.03
CA ALA A 53 9.86 0.76 -0.13
C ALA A 53 9.10 2.06 0.09
N ILE A 54 8.11 2.31 -0.77
CA ILE A 54 7.12 3.37 -0.59
C ILE A 54 5.77 2.71 -0.38
N LEU A 55 5.18 2.93 0.79
CA LEU A 55 3.81 2.53 1.10
C LEU A 55 2.85 3.64 0.66
N LEU A 56 1.90 3.30 -0.22
CA LEU A 56 0.73 4.12 -0.48
C LEU A 56 -0.30 3.84 0.62
N ASP A 57 -0.29 4.70 1.62
CA ASP A 57 -1.06 4.54 2.84
C ASP A 57 -2.35 5.35 2.80
N ASN A 58 -3.42 4.75 3.33
CA ASN A 58 -4.70 5.38 3.59
C ASN A 58 -5.16 5.22 5.06
N PHE A 59 -4.26 4.75 5.93
CA PHE A 59 -4.51 4.56 7.36
C PHE A 59 -3.65 5.53 8.20
N PRO A 60 -4.12 5.97 9.37
CA PRO A 60 -3.34 6.92 10.18
C PRO A 60 -2.11 6.29 10.87
N ASP A 61 -2.11 4.97 11.05
CA ASP A 61 -1.24 4.29 12.02
C ASP A 61 0.14 3.92 11.46
N MET A 62 0.37 3.98 10.13
CA MET A 62 1.63 3.52 9.55
C MET A 62 2.76 4.55 9.66
N LYS A 63 2.43 5.78 10.04
CA LYS A 63 3.40 6.88 10.19
C LYS A 63 4.55 6.51 11.13
N GLU A 64 4.25 5.80 12.22
CA GLU A 64 5.26 5.41 13.23
C GLU A 64 6.26 4.38 12.70
N HIS A 65 5.92 3.66 11.62
CA HIS A 65 6.78 2.66 11.02
C HIS A 65 7.59 3.17 9.82
N ALA A 66 7.36 4.41 9.39
CA ALA A 66 8.01 4.99 8.23
C ALA A 66 9.29 5.73 8.62
N SER A 67 10.38 5.52 7.88
CA SER A 67 11.62 6.31 8.03
C SER A 67 11.45 7.75 7.53
N LYS A 68 10.51 7.97 6.60
CA LYS A 68 10.09 9.26 6.08
C LYS A 68 8.59 9.21 5.80
N TYR A 69 7.88 10.28 6.13
CA TYR A 69 6.45 10.42 5.90
C TYR A 69 6.19 11.61 4.98
N ILE A 70 5.38 11.39 3.94
CA ILE A 70 4.96 12.42 3.00
C ILE A 70 3.43 12.41 2.98
N GLN A 71 2.84 13.54 3.35
CA GLN A 71 1.40 13.74 3.30
C GLN A 71 1.04 14.56 2.07
N LEU A 72 0.01 14.12 1.35
CA LEU A 72 -0.59 14.88 0.27
C LEU A 72 -1.84 15.58 0.79
N GLU A 73 -1.95 16.87 0.50
CA GLU A 73 -3.11 17.68 0.85
C GLU A 73 -3.67 18.35 -0.41
N TRP A 74 -5.00 18.51 -0.44
CA TRP A 74 -5.64 19.27 -1.50
C TRP A 74 -5.28 20.74 -1.40
N ASN A 75 -4.95 21.34 -2.53
CA ASN A 75 -4.92 22.79 -2.63
C ASN A 75 -6.37 23.30 -2.58
N LYS A 76 -6.75 23.97 -1.48
CA LYS A 76 -8.10 24.50 -1.25
C LYS A 76 -8.56 25.46 -2.34
N ASP A 77 -7.63 26.16 -2.99
CA ASP A 77 -7.92 27.11 -4.07
C ASP A 77 -8.13 26.43 -5.44
N LYS A 78 -7.82 25.12 -5.53
CA LYS A 78 -7.87 24.32 -6.77
C LYS A 78 -8.57 22.98 -6.58
N LEU A 79 -9.63 22.96 -5.76
CA LEU A 79 -10.44 21.76 -5.60
C LEU A 79 -11.09 21.39 -6.94
N PRO A 80 -11.09 20.09 -7.31
CA PRO A 80 -11.86 19.65 -8.46
C PRO A 80 -13.35 19.94 -8.23
N PRO A 81 -14.14 20.22 -9.29
CA PRO A 81 -15.58 20.41 -9.13
C PRO A 81 -16.19 19.17 -8.50
N VAL A 82 -16.95 19.37 -7.42
CA VAL A 82 -17.65 18.29 -6.72
C VAL A 82 -18.66 17.68 -7.68
N LYS A 83 -18.43 16.42 -8.08
CA LYS A 83 -19.45 15.62 -8.77
C LYS A 83 -20.25 14.87 -7.72
N GLU A 84 -21.48 15.32 -7.48
CA GLU A 84 -22.42 14.53 -6.71
C GLU A 84 -22.74 13.23 -7.44
N PHE A 85 -22.41 12.10 -6.84
CA PHE A 85 -22.92 10.81 -7.27
C PHE A 85 -24.33 10.64 -6.71
N LYS A 86 -25.34 10.80 -7.57
CA LYS A 86 -26.71 10.42 -7.23
C LYS A 86 -26.83 8.92 -7.39
N PHE A 87 -26.92 8.21 -6.27
CA PHE A 87 -27.33 6.81 -6.28
C PHE A 87 -28.85 6.77 -6.55
N ASN A 88 -29.24 6.16 -7.66
CA ASN A 88 -30.63 5.74 -7.83
C ASN A 88 -30.80 4.48 -6.98
N LEU A 89 -31.29 4.68 -5.75
CA LEU A 89 -31.75 3.60 -4.87
C LEU A 89 -33.17 3.17 -5.26
#